data_AF-A0A3D1QW51-F1
#
_entry.id   AF-A0A3D1QW51-F1
#
_cell.length_a   1.000
_cell.length_b   1.000
_cell.length_c   1.000
_cell.angle_alpha   90.00
_cell.angle_beta   90.00
_cell.angle_gamma   90.00
#
_symmetry.space_group_name_H-M   'P 1'
#
loop_
_entity.id
_entity.type
_entity.pdbx_description
1 polymer ?
#
loop_
_entity_poly.entity_id
_entity_poly.type
_entity_poly.pdbx_seq_one_letter_code
_entity_poly.pdbx_strand_id
1 'polypeptide(L)'
;PQPPIAPAAPPAPAPREPPRPIPSTTVLRVGRHSGLVSREVVLEPAELTRHAAFLGGSGSGKTTLALALLEQLCARGVPAILLDRKGDLCAYANPAA
;
A
#
# COMPACT_ATOMS: atom_id res chain seq x y z
N PRO A 1 -11.60 -4.85 -52.90
CA PRO A 1 -10.51 -4.69 -51.90
C PRO A 1 -11.11 -4.08 -50.64
N GLN A 2 -11.06 -4.76 -49.50
CA GLN A 2 -11.56 -4.20 -48.24
C GLN A 2 -10.58 -3.14 -47.73
N PRO A 3 -11.07 -2.00 -47.22
CA PRO A 3 -10.19 -0.99 -46.64
C PRO A 3 -9.52 -1.52 -45.36
N PRO A 4 -8.29 -1.07 -45.03
CA PRO A 4 -7.59 -1.50 -43.83
C PRO A 4 -8.36 -1.10 -42.57
N ILE A 5 -8.56 -2.07 -41.67
CA ILE A 5 -9.20 -1.85 -40.37
C ILE A 5 -8.17 -1.14 -39.49
N ALA A 6 -8.44 0.11 -39.12
CA ALA A 6 -7.59 0.84 -38.17
C ALA A 6 -7.60 0.12 -36.81
N PRO A 7 -6.45 0.03 -36.12
CA PRO A 7 -6.41 -0.57 -34.79
C PRO A 7 -7.31 0.22 -33.84
N ALA A 8 -8.18 -0.49 -33.12
CA ALA A 8 -9.07 0.13 -32.14
C ALA A 8 -8.24 0.83 -31.05
N ALA A 9 -8.60 2.09 -30.76
CA ALA A 9 -7.97 2.85 -29.68
C ALA A 9 -8.15 2.10 -28.33
N PRO A 10 -7.15 2.11 -27.43
CA PRO A 10 -7.29 1.50 -26.12
C PRO A 10 -8.47 2.15 -25.37
N PRO A 11 -9.26 1.37 -24.62
CA PRO A 11 -10.40 1.90 -23.89
C PRO A 11 -9.92 2.96 -22.90
N ALA A 12 -10.65 4.08 -22.83
CA ALA A 12 -10.38 5.14 -21.86
C ALA A 12 -10.41 4.56 -20.43
N PRO A 13 -9.50 5.00 -19.53
CA PRO A 13 -9.53 4.54 -18.15
C PRO A 13 -10.89 4.88 -17.52
N ALA A 14 -11.52 3.87 -16.90
CA ALA A 14 -12.81 4.06 -16.25
C ALA A 14 -12.75 5.20 -15.21
N PRO A 15 -13.84 5.95 -15.01
CA PRO A 15 -13.91 6.97 -13.96
C PRO A 15 -13.52 6.36 -12.61
N ARG A 16 -12.49 6.91 -11.96
CA ARG A 16 -12.10 6.49 -10.61
C ARG A 16 -13.23 6.85 -9.65
N GLU A 17 -13.87 5.84 -9.03
CA GLU A 17 -14.84 6.05 -7.98
C GLU A 17 -14.21 6.94 -6.89
N PRO A 18 -14.92 7.97 -6.37
CA PRO A 18 -14.39 8.79 -5.30
C PRO A 18 -13.98 7.91 -4.11
N PRO A 19 -12.89 8.26 -3.39
CA PRO A 19 -12.43 7.48 -2.25
C PRO A 19 -13.58 7.29 -1.26
N ARG A 20 -13.91 6.03 -0.96
CA ARG A 20 -14.90 5.73 0.08
C ARG A 20 -14.42 6.36 1.40
N PRO A 21 -15.32 6.94 2.21
CA PRO A 21 -14.95 7.48 3.51
C PRO A 21 -14.30 6.38 4.34
N ILE A 22 -13.08 6.66 4.79
CA ILE A 22 -12.26 5.78 5.62
C ILE A 22 -13.03 5.55 6.93
N PRO A 23 -13.44 4.31 7.27
CA PRO A 23 -14.04 4.06 8.58
C PRO A 23 -13.02 4.41 9.67
N SER A 24 -13.40 5.32 10.57
CA SER A 24 -12.53 5.98 11.55
C SER A 24 -12.12 5.11 12.75
N THR A 25 -12.35 3.79 12.70
CA THR A 25 -12.35 2.92 13.89
C THR A 25 -11.43 1.70 13.78
N THR A 26 -10.63 1.55 12.73
CA THR A 26 -9.78 0.36 12.56
C THR A 26 -8.33 0.70 12.84
N VAL A 27 -7.71 0.03 13.82
CA VAL A 27 -6.27 0.16 14.13
C VAL A 27 -5.39 -0.46 13.05
N LEU A 28 -4.16 0.02 12.87
CA LEU A 28 -3.13 -0.60 12.04
C LEU A 28 -2.40 -1.68 12.85
N ARG A 29 -2.32 -2.89 12.31
CA ARG A 29 -1.59 -3.99 12.95
C ARG A 29 -0.11 -3.90 12.59
N VAL A 30 0.76 -3.80 13.59
CA VAL A 30 2.22 -3.76 13.42
C VAL A 30 2.83 -5.15 13.61
N GLY A 31 2.36 -5.89 14.61
CA GLY A 31 2.93 -7.17 14.98
C GLY A 31 2.34 -7.71 16.28
N ARG A 32 3.12 -8.54 16.97
CA ARG A 32 2.73 -9.14 18.25
C ARG A 32 3.93 -9.11 19.19
N HIS A 33 3.69 -8.98 20.49
CA HIS A 33 4.73 -9.15 21.51
C HIS A 33 5.30 -10.57 21.45
N SER A 34 6.63 -10.67 21.50
CA SER A 34 7.33 -11.95 21.66
C SER A 34 7.38 -12.30 23.14
N GLY A 35 6.47 -13.16 23.59
CA GLY A 35 6.37 -13.62 24.97
C GLY A 35 5.43 -14.82 25.07
N LEU A 36 5.31 -15.41 26.26
CA LEU A 36 4.45 -16.59 26.49
C LEU A 36 2.98 -16.33 26.16
N VAL A 37 2.54 -15.07 26.28
CA VAL A 37 1.20 -14.61 25.90
C VAL A 37 1.32 -13.65 24.72
N SER A 38 0.72 -14.02 23.58
CA SER A 38 0.75 -13.21 22.37
C SER A 38 -0.26 -12.06 22.46
N ARG A 39 0.25 -10.83 22.60
CA ARG A 39 -0.54 -9.59 22.55
C ARG A 39 -0.26 -8.84 21.25
N GLU A 40 -1.30 -8.34 20.59
CA GLU A 40 -1.15 -7.54 19.37
C GLU A 40 -0.52 -6.18 19.67
N VAL A 41 0.36 -5.75 18.77
CA VAL A 41 0.92 -4.40 18.72
C VAL A 41 0.21 -3.68 17.58
N VAL A 42 -0.42 -2.56 17.91
CA VAL A 42 -1.25 -1.79 16.98
C VAL A 42 -0.89 -0.31 17.04
N LEU A 43 -1.20 0.42 15.97
CA LEU A 43 -1.06 1.87 15.85
C LEU A 43 -2.37 2.49 15.38
N GLU A 44 -2.68 3.69 15.82
CA GLU A 44 -3.73 4.50 15.22
C GLU A 44 -3.20 5.15 13.92
N PRO A 45 -3.98 5.20 12.83
CA PRO A 45 -3.56 5.92 11.61
C PRO A 45 -3.12 7.37 11.86
N ALA A 46 -3.75 8.02 12.85
CA ALA A 46 -3.41 9.38 13.27
C ALA A 46 -1.95 9.51 13.76
N GLU A 47 -1.33 8.44 14.27
CA GLU A 47 0.06 8.47 14.71
C GLU A 47 1.03 8.62 13.54
N LEU A 48 0.70 8.06 12.37
CA LEU A 48 1.55 8.16 11.16
C LEU A 48 1.54 9.54 10.51
N THR A 49 0.61 10.44 10.91
CA THR A 49 0.60 11.83 10.45
C THR A 49 1.77 12.66 10.98
N ARG A 50 2.47 12.16 12.02
CA ARG A 50 3.67 12.79 12.59
C ARG A 50 4.97 12.31 11.94
N HIS A 51 4.87 11.62 10.80
CA HIS A 51 5.96 10.92 10.13
C HIS A 51 6.46 9.70 10.93
N ALA A 52 6.92 8.69 10.22
CA ALA A 52 7.51 7.49 10.80
C ALA A 52 8.80 7.13 10.06
N ALA A 53 9.77 6.59 10.79
CA ALA A 53 11.01 6.07 10.24
C ALA A 53 11.17 4.61 10.66
N PHE A 54 11.52 3.74 9.70
CA PHE A 54 11.77 2.32 9.94
C PHE A 54 13.28 2.08 9.81
N LEU A 55 13.95 1.77 10.92
CA LEU A 55 15.41 1.62 11.00
C LEU A 55 15.81 0.19 11.37
N GLY A 56 17.00 -0.24 10.94
CA GLY A 56 17.50 -1.61 11.14
C GLY A 56 18.44 -2.08 10.03
N GLY A 57 19.19 -3.15 10.27
CA GLY A 57 20.18 -3.73 9.33
C GLY A 57 19.56 -4.34 8.07
N SER A 58 20.39 -4.76 7.10
CA SER A 58 19.89 -5.49 5.92
C SER A 58 19.11 -6.75 6.34
N GLY A 59 18.01 -7.07 5.65
CA GLY A 59 17.17 -8.22 5.96
C GLY A 59 16.28 -8.11 7.21
N SER A 60 16.32 -6.99 7.94
CA SER A 60 15.54 -6.82 9.18
C SER A 60 14.03 -6.63 9.00
N GLY A 61 13.52 -6.66 7.76
CA GLY A 61 12.09 -6.50 7.47
C GLY A 61 11.55 -5.06 7.46
N LYS A 62 12.40 -4.01 7.44
CA LYS A 62 11.94 -2.60 7.37
C LYS A 62 10.95 -2.34 6.25
N THR A 63 11.33 -2.69 5.01
CA THR A 63 10.51 -2.48 3.82
C THR A 63 9.22 -3.28 3.92
N THR A 64 9.32 -4.54 4.35
CA THR A 64 8.15 -5.41 4.56
C THR A 64 7.16 -4.82 5.57
N LEU A 65 7.64 -4.31 6.71
CA LEU A 65 6.78 -3.69 7.71
C LEU A 65 6.14 -2.39 7.19
N ALA A 66 6.92 -1.55 6.52
CA ALA A 66 6.41 -0.30 5.94
C ALA A 66 5.31 -0.59 4.91
N LEU A 67 5.51 -1.58 4.04
CA LEU A 67 4.52 -1.99 3.04
C LEU A 67 3.29 -2.62 3.68
N ALA A 68 3.44 -3.47 4.70
CA ALA A 68 2.29 -4.06 5.41
C ALA A 68 1.41 -3.00 6.09
N LEU A 69 1.99 -1.92 6.61
CA LEU A 69 1.21 -0.78 7.14
C LEU A 69 0.58 0.02 6.00
N LEU A 70 1.29 0.19 4.87
CA LEU A 70 0.80 0.89 3.70
C LEU A 70 -0.39 0.18 3.05
N GLU A 71 -0.34 -1.14 2.89
CA GLU A 71 -1.45 -1.96 2.38
C GLU A 71 -2.71 -1.77 3.22
N GLN A 72 -2.56 -1.76 4.54
CA GLN A 72 -3.68 -1.53 5.46
C GLN A 72 -4.29 -0.14 5.29
N LEU A 73 -3.46 0.88 5.03
CA LEU A 73 -3.93 2.24 4.75
C LEU A 73 -4.61 2.33 3.37
N CYS A 74 -4.00 1.77 2.33
CA CYS A 74 -4.54 1.71 0.98
C CYS A 74 -5.89 0.98 0.92
N ALA A 75 -6.01 -0.14 1.64
CA ALA A 75 -7.25 -0.91 1.77
C ALA A 75 -8.40 -0.09 2.37
N ARG A 76 -8.09 1.00 3.06
CA ARG A 76 -9.07 1.93 3.64
C ARG A 76 -9.30 3.17 2.79
N GLY A 77 -8.73 3.23 1.58
CA GLY A 77 -8.88 4.35 0.67
C GLY A 77 -7.88 5.49 0.89
N VAL A 78 -6.83 5.29 1.70
CA VAL A 78 -5.75 6.28 1.82
C VAL A 78 -4.88 6.23 0.56
N PRO A 79 -4.80 7.30 -0.25
CA PRO A 79 -3.91 7.33 -1.39
C PRO A 79 -2.45 7.37 -0.94
N ALA A 80 -1.57 6.70 -1.69
CA ALA A 80 -0.14 6.62 -1.38
C ALA A 80 0.72 6.87 -2.63
N ILE A 81 1.86 7.51 -2.40
CA ILE A 81 2.95 7.65 -3.38
C ILE A 81 4.17 6.97 -2.78
N LEU A 82 4.74 6.00 -3.49
CA LEU A 82 5.96 5.31 -3.09
C LEU A 82 7.13 5.87 -3.91
N LEU A 83 8.14 6.37 -3.23
CA LEU A 83 9.40 6.77 -3.82
C LEU A 83 10.42 5.67 -3.60
N ASP A 84 10.74 4.91 -4.65
CA ASP A 84 11.68 3.80 -4.56
C ASP A 84 12.94 4.08 -5.36
N ARG A 85 14.00 4.48 -4.65
CA ARG A 85 15.30 4.75 -5.26
C ARG A 85 15.99 3.47 -5.77
N LYS A 86 15.72 2.32 -5.15
CA LYS A 86 16.41 1.06 -5.46
C LYS A 86 15.74 0.33 -6.63
N GLY A 87 14.44 0.53 -6.80
CA GLY A 87 13.64 -0.05 -7.88
C GLY A 87 13.07 -1.44 -7.56
N ASP A 88 13.26 -1.93 -6.33
CA ASP A 88 12.77 -3.23 -5.88
C ASP A 88 11.22 -3.29 -5.81
N LEU A 89 10.55 -2.15 -5.75
CA LEU A 89 9.10 -1.99 -5.57
C LEU A 89 8.38 -1.52 -6.86
N CYS A 90 9.08 -1.40 -7.98
CA CYS A 90 8.51 -0.88 -9.24
C CYS A 90 7.27 -1.66 -9.71
N ALA A 91 7.23 -2.98 -9.47
CA ALA A 91 6.11 -3.83 -9.84
C ALA A 91 5.06 -3.98 -8.74
N TYR A 92 5.25 -3.38 -7.57
CA TYR A 92 4.43 -3.64 -6.38
C TYR A 92 2.96 -3.23 -6.57
N ALA A 93 2.71 -2.15 -7.30
CA ALA A 93 1.36 -1.67 -7.59
C ALA A 93 0.75 -2.27 -8.88
N ASN A 94 1.42 -3.24 -9.51
CA ASN A 94 0.92 -3.89 -10.71
C ASN A 94 -0.15 -4.93 -10.34
N PRO A 95 -1.42 -4.75 -10.74
CA PRO A 95 -2.49 -5.70 -10.44
C PRO A 95 -2.34 -7.04 -11.18
N ALA A 96 -1.44 -7.13 -12.16
CA ALA A 96 -1.15 -8.32 -12.95
C ALA A 96 0.22 -8.94 -12.66
N ALA A 97 0.96 -8.44 -11.66
CA ALA A 97 2.22 -9.03 -11.21
C ALA A 97 2.00 -10.28 -10.34
#